data_AF-A0A835Y687-F1
#
_entry.id   AF-A0A835Y687-F1
#
_cell.length_a   1.000
_cell.length_b   1.000
_cell.length_c   1.000
_cell.angle_alpha   90.00
_cell.angle_beta   90.00
_cell.angle_gamma   90.00
#
_symmetry.space_group_name_H-M   'P 1'
#
loop_
_entity.id
_entity.type
_entity.pdbx_description
1 polymer ?
#
loop_
_entity_poly.entity_id
_entity_poly.type
_entity_poly.pdbx_seq_one_letter_code
_entity_poly.pdbx_strand_id
1 'polypeptide(L)'
;MFLELARRYIGVPYARRHHDPVACACEGCAESGRQLYHEPLFLDCCGLVRKVVRGMAAHLGFWLGPWNQAYQFDTLPVRLTDASQLRPGDLVFYSGSPRDPAAKRHAFNMTHVEIFVGGDTGEATIGSRERYKWVMEYPSYKFVSQRWDLIEYHFCSLDPWLEGLCVPQHPELWKPRSKPKQAQGQAQAQSPGRSTAGAQAQAQAQAQSPTQASRPRSTKTAGSRSSPTRTSSGGGCVGAGGGALGPPALPWDSGRYSIFGRRRPGSSGSLQQQQQQCQQSDGDG
;
A
#
# COMPACT_ATOMS: atom_id res chain seq x y z
N MET A 1 1.94 0.06 -15.63
CA MET A 1 1.76 -1.13 -14.77
C MET A 1 1.63 -0.83 -13.27
N PHE A 2 2.65 -0.30 -12.57
CA PHE A 2 2.59 -0.11 -11.10
C PHE A 2 1.41 0.78 -10.66
N LEU A 3 1.28 1.97 -11.25
CA LEU A 3 0.17 2.88 -10.96
C LEU A 3 -1.20 2.34 -11.37
N GLU A 4 -1.28 1.61 -12.48
CA GLU A 4 -2.54 1.00 -12.92
C GLU A 4 -3.01 -0.04 -11.91
N LEU A 5 -2.11 -0.86 -11.38
CA LEU A 5 -2.41 -1.81 -10.31
C LEU A 5 -2.78 -1.09 -9.01
N ALA A 6 -2.08 -0.02 -8.64
CA ALA A 6 -2.42 0.80 -7.48
C ALA A 6 -3.85 1.36 -7.56
N ARG A 7 -4.23 1.89 -8.73
CA ARG A 7 -5.57 2.45 -8.97
C ARG A 7 -6.70 1.42 -8.83
N ARG A 8 -6.45 0.13 -9.06
CA ARG A 8 -7.44 -0.94 -8.83
C ARG A 8 -7.85 -1.10 -7.37
N TYR A 9 -7.05 -0.57 -6.44
CA TYR A 9 -7.34 -0.63 -5.01
C TYR A 9 -8.04 0.62 -4.48
N ILE A 10 -8.33 1.63 -5.32
CA ILE A 10 -9.14 2.79 -4.89
C ILE A 10 -10.50 2.30 -4.38
N GLY A 11 -10.92 2.84 -3.24
CA GLY A 11 -12.14 2.46 -2.54
C GLY A 11 -12.00 1.27 -1.59
N VAL A 12 -10.83 0.62 -1.53
CA VAL A 12 -10.57 -0.45 -0.54
C VAL A 12 -10.41 0.16 0.86
N PRO A 13 -11.11 -0.32 1.89
CA PRO A 13 -11.07 0.29 3.21
C PRO A 13 -9.73 0.17 3.94
N TYR A 14 -9.50 1.11 4.86
CA TYR A 14 -8.35 1.14 5.74
C TYR A 14 -8.61 0.28 6.97
N ALA A 15 -7.81 -0.77 7.18
CA ALA A 15 -7.76 -1.63 8.37
C ALA A 15 -9.08 -1.78 9.17
N ARG A 16 -9.72 -2.96 9.08
CA ARG A 16 -11.05 -3.28 9.65
C ARG A 16 -11.36 -2.71 11.04
N ARG A 17 -10.38 -2.70 11.96
CA ARG A 17 -10.53 -2.18 13.33
C ARG A 17 -10.99 -0.71 13.42
N HIS A 18 -10.90 0.04 12.34
CA HIS A 18 -11.31 1.45 12.29
C HIS A 18 -12.74 1.66 11.77
N HIS A 19 -13.48 0.57 11.54
CA HIS A 19 -14.86 0.59 11.12
C HIS A 19 -15.75 -0.02 12.20
N ASP A 20 -16.94 0.54 12.37
CA ASP A 20 -17.96 -0.01 13.26
C ASP A 20 -18.77 -1.08 12.50
N PRO A 21 -19.02 -2.26 13.09
CA PRO A 21 -19.78 -3.33 12.42
C PRO A 21 -21.25 -3.02 12.16
N VAL A 22 -21.85 -2.11 12.93
CA VAL A 22 -23.29 -1.83 12.92
C VAL A 22 -23.58 -0.49 12.27
N ALA A 23 -22.89 0.57 12.68
CA ALA A 23 -23.17 1.94 12.23
C ALA A 23 -21.88 2.73 12.00
N CYS A 24 -21.15 2.39 10.93
CA CYS A 24 -19.92 3.11 10.62
C CYS A 24 -20.22 4.46 9.95
N ALA A 25 -20.02 5.55 10.70
CA ALA A 25 -20.16 6.92 10.21
C ALA A 25 -18.84 7.54 9.71
N CYS A 26 -17.88 6.72 9.26
CA CYS A 26 -16.63 7.26 8.74
C CYS A 26 -16.81 7.88 7.34
N GLU A 27 -15.92 8.80 6.99
CA GLU A 27 -15.92 9.51 5.70
C GLU A 27 -16.03 8.54 4.51
N GLY A 28 -15.21 7.47 4.47
CA GLY A 28 -15.32 6.45 3.43
C GLY A 28 -16.68 5.72 3.37
N CYS A 29 -17.38 5.50 4.48
CA CYS A 29 -18.73 4.91 4.44
C CYS A 29 -19.75 5.92 3.91
N ALA A 30 -19.65 7.18 4.35
CA ALA A 30 -20.53 8.26 3.91
C ALA A 30 -20.36 8.57 2.42
N GLU A 31 -19.12 8.69 1.93
CA GLU A 31 -18.81 8.99 0.53
C GLU A 31 -19.14 7.83 -0.41
N SER A 32 -18.90 6.58 0.02
CA SER A 32 -19.20 5.41 -0.82
C SER A 32 -20.65 4.96 -0.77
N GLY A 33 -21.42 5.37 0.23
CA GLY A 33 -22.76 4.85 0.51
C GLY A 33 -22.77 3.37 0.94
N ARG A 34 -21.62 2.79 1.30
CA ARG A 34 -21.48 1.37 1.66
C ARG A 34 -20.98 1.19 3.10
N GLN A 35 -21.40 0.11 3.75
CA GLN A 35 -20.86 -0.32 5.03
C GLN A 35 -19.50 -1.01 4.84
N LEU A 36 -18.40 -0.28 5.05
CA LEU A 36 -17.05 -0.76 4.75
C LEU A 36 -16.54 -1.89 5.69
N TYR A 37 -17.15 -2.11 6.86
CA TYR A 37 -16.71 -3.12 7.82
C TYR A 37 -16.72 -4.56 7.27
N HIS A 38 -17.69 -4.86 6.41
CA HIS A 38 -17.90 -6.21 5.86
C HIS A 38 -17.12 -6.47 4.56
N GLU A 39 -16.31 -5.52 4.11
CA GLU A 39 -15.50 -5.70 2.91
C GLU A 39 -14.51 -6.86 3.07
N PRO A 40 -14.18 -7.58 1.98
CA PRO A 40 -13.31 -8.75 2.04
C PRO A 40 -11.83 -8.39 2.17
N LEU A 41 -11.45 -7.16 1.85
CA LEU A 41 -10.08 -6.69 1.84
C LEU A 41 -9.96 -5.35 2.56
N PHE A 42 -8.89 -5.23 3.36
CA PHE A 42 -8.49 -3.98 3.99
C PHE A 42 -7.02 -3.74 3.73
N LEU A 43 -6.65 -2.50 3.45
CA LEU A 43 -5.27 -2.11 3.17
C LEU A 43 -4.91 -0.90 4.01
N ASP A 44 -3.89 -1.05 4.86
CA ASP A 44 -3.17 0.09 5.41
C ASP A 44 -2.16 0.62 4.37
N CYS A 45 -1.39 1.66 4.72
CA CYS A 45 -0.47 2.32 3.78
C CYS A 45 0.59 1.36 3.22
N CYS A 46 1.28 0.61 4.09
CA CYS A 46 2.26 -0.37 3.63
C CYS A 46 1.62 -1.60 2.96
N GLY A 47 0.40 -1.97 3.38
CA GLY A 47 -0.37 -3.07 2.81
C GLY A 47 -0.78 -2.80 1.37
N LEU A 48 -1.16 -1.56 1.04
CA LEU A 48 -1.42 -1.12 -0.31
C LEU A 48 -0.20 -1.33 -1.21
N VAL A 49 0.95 -0.73 -0.86
CA VAL A 49 2.20 -0.88 -1.62
C VAL A 49 2.58 -2.35 -1.77
N ARG A 50 2.50 -3.13 -0.68
CA ARG A 50 2.79 -4.57 -0.71
C ARG A 50 1.87 -5.34 -1.65
N LYS A 51 0.58 -4.98 -1.74
CA LYS A 51 -0.35 -5.62 -2.66
C LYS A 51 -0.06 -5.29 -4.11
N VAL A 52 0.30 -4.05 -4.41
CA VAL A 52 0.73 -3.64 -5.76
C VAL A 52 1.98 -4.41 -6.17
N VAL A 53 3.03 -4.39 -5.34
CA VAL A 53 4.29 -5.10 -5.62
C VAL A 53 4.08 -6.61 -5.79
N ARG A 54 3.25 -7.24 -4.95
CA ARG A 54 2.91 -8.67 -5.10
C ARG A 54 2.17 -8.97 -6.40
N GLY A 55 1.30 -8.07 -6.85
CA GLY A 55 0.66 -8.19 -8.17
C GLY A 55 1.67 -8.12 -9.33
N MET A 56 2.84 -7.55 -9.09
CA MET A 56 3.94 -7.43 -10.05
C MET A 56 5.06 -8.45 -9.82
N ALA A 57 4.95 -9.36 -8.85
CA ALA A 57 6.05 -10.23 -8.43
C ALA A 57 6.66 -11.04 -9.59
N ALA A 58 5.84 -11.51 -10.54
CA ALA A 58 6.30 -12.23 -11.73
C ALA A 58 7.20 -11.37 -12.64
N HIS A 59 6.97 -10.05 -12.69
CA HIS A 59 7.76 -9.11 -13.48
C HIS A 59 8.98 -8.59 -12.71
N LEU A 60 8.84 -8.40 -11.40
CA LEU A 60 9.90 -7.86 -10.55
C LEU A 60 10.94 -8.93 -10.15
N GLY A 61 10.61 -10.21 -10.25
CA GLY A 61 11.52 -11.30 -9.86
C GLY A 61 11.70 -11.47 -8.34
N PHE A 62 10.93 -10.76 -7.52
CA PHE A 62 10.98 -10.87 -6.06
C PHE A 62 9.61 -10.73 -5.40
N TRP A 63 9.57 -11.01 -4.09
CA TRP A 63 8.41 -10.82 -3.23
C TRP A 63 8.76 -9.89 -2.07
N LEU A 64 7.98 -8.82 -1.89
CA LEU A 64 8.14 -7.94 -0.75
C LEU A 64 7.73 -8.66 0.55
N GLY A 65 8.62 -8.63 1.53
CA GLY A 65 8.43 -9.26 2.84
C GLY A 65 7.18 -8.77 3.60
N PRO A 66 6.76 -9.50 4.66
CA PRO A 66 5.55 -9.18 5.44
C PRO A 66 5.71 -7.99 6.39
N TRP A 67 6.85 -7.30 6.37
CA TRP A 67 7.20 -6.23 7.29
C TRP A 67 6.53 -4.90 6.90
N ASN A 68 6.64 -3.88 7.77
CA ASN A 68 5.92 -2.61 7.65
C ASN A 68 6.59 -1.63 6.66
N GLN A 69 6.09 -0.39 6.59
CA GLN A 69 6.62 0.67 5.72
C GLN A 69 8.12 0.95 5.93
N ALA A 70 8.65 0.78 7.15
CA ALA A 70 10.07 0.98 7.42
C ALA A 70 10.94 -0.03 6.65
N TYR A 71 10.47 -1.28 6.49
CA TYR A 71 11.16 -2.27 5.66
C TYR A 71 11.09 -1.91 4.18
N GLN A 72 9.94 -1.43 3.70
CA GLN A 72 9.78 -1.01 2.30
C GLN A 72 10.74 0.13 1.97
N PHE A 73 10.83 1.13 2.86
CA PHE A 73 11.80 2.21 2.79
C PHE A 73 13.23 1.67 2.72
N ASP A 74 13.57 0.74 3.60
CA ASP A 74 14.93 0.20 3.71
C ASP A 74 15.38 -0.60 2.47
N THR A 75 14.44 -1.19 1.74
CA THR A 75 14.70 -1.95 0.49
C THR A 75 14.84 -1.09 -0.76
N LEU A 76 14.58 0.21 -0.67
CA LEU A 76 14.80 1.16 -1.76
C LEU A 76 16.05 1.95 -1.38
N PRO A 77 17.19 1.87 -2.08
CA PRO A 77 18.38 2.64 -1.70
C PRO A 77 18.43 4.06 -2.30
N VAL A 78 17.75 4.30 -3.40
CA VAL A 78 17.82 5.59 -4.12
C VAL A 78 16.92 6.62 -3.43
N ARG A 79 17.53 7.61 -2.79
CA ARG A 79 16.87 8.77 -2.16
C ARG A 79 16.95 9.96 -3.10
N LEU A 80 15.81 10.63 -3.31
CA LEU A 80 15.72 11.87 -4.06
C LEU A 80 15.75 13.03 -3.07
N THR A 81 16.43 14.10 -3.45
CA THR A 81 16.59 15.29 -2.61
C THR A 81 15.28 16.07 -2.53
N ASP A 82 14.55 16.13 -3.64
CA ASP A 82 13.39 16.99 -3.79
C ASP A 82 12.21 16.28 -4.45
N ALA A 83 11.00 16.72 -4.09
CA ALA A 83 9.77 16.17 -4.67
C ALA A 83 9.68 16.38 -6.19
N SER A 84 10.35 17.42 -6.74
CA SER A 84 10.39 17.67 -8.19
C SER A 84 11.12 16.59 -8.98
N GLN A 85 11.91 15.74 -8.31
CA GLN A 85 12.61 14.62 -8.93
C GLN A 85 11.76 13.33 -8.95
N LEU A 86 10.64 13.31 -8.23
CA LEU A 86 9.74 12.15 -8.20
C LEU A 86 9.13 11.94 -9.58
N ARG A 87 9.06 10.67 -9.98
CA ARG A 87 8.32 10.23 -11.17
C ARG A 87 7.08 9.44 -10.74
N PRO A 88 6.03 9.43 -11.56
CA PRO A 88 4.83 8.65 -11.26
C PRO A 88 5.17 7.17 -11.00
N GLY A 89 4.82 6.68 -9.82
CA GLY A 89 5.15 5.33 -9.32
C GLY A 89 6.16 5.32 -8.18
N ASP A 90 6.99 6.36 -8.05
CA ASP A 90 7.91 6.53 -6.92
C ASP A 90 7.15 6.61 -5.58
N LEU A 91 7.86 6.41 -4.47
CA LEU A 91 7.24 6.36 -3.15
C LEU A 91 7.60 7.58 -2.31
N VAL A 92 6.60 8.13 -1.62
CA VAL A 92 6.77 9.16 -0.60
C VAL A 92 6.61 8.50 0.77
N PHE A 93 7.68 8.50 1.54
CA PHE A 93 7.74 7.98 2.89
C PHE A 93 7.69 9.11 3.90
N TYR A 94 7.08 8.86 5.07
CA TYR A 94 6.87 9.88 6.08
C TYR A 94 7.53 9.41 7.37
N SER A 95 8.52 10.17 7.83
CA SER A 95 9.03 10.01 9.18
C SER A 95 8.26 10.94 10.12
N GLY A 96 7.90 10.45 11.29
CA GLY A 96 7.07 11.22 12.22
C GLY A 96 7.25 10.81 13.66
N SER A 97 7.09 11.79 14.56
CA SER A 97 7.04 11.54 16.00
C SER A 97 5.59 11.23 16.39
N PRO A 98 5.30 10.08 17.00
CA PRO A 98 3.96 9.80 17.51
C PRO A 98 3.55 10.84 18.56
N ARG A 99 2.30 11.31 18.50
CA ARG A 99 1.74 12.23 19.50
C ARG A 99 1.44 11.53 20.82
N ASP A 100 1.06 10.26 20.74
CA ASP A 100 0.93 9.38 21.90
C ASP A 100 2.32 8.80 22.24
N PRO A 101 2.90 9.13 23.42
CA PRO A 101 4.20 8.61 23.82
C PRO A 101 4.21 7.08 24.03
N ALA A 102 3.06 6.46 24.26
CA ALA A 102 2.92 5.01 24.39
C ALA A 102 2.83 4.29 23.03
N ALA A 103 2.68 5.04 21.93
CA ALA A 103 2.58 4.44 20.60
C ALA A 103 3.88 3.74 20.20
N LYS A 104 3.73 2.57 19.58
CA LYS A 104 4.86 1.81 19.04
C LYS A 104 5.62 2.64 18.01
N ARG A 105 6.91 2.85 18.24
CA ARG A 105 7.82 3.44 17.26
C ARG A 105 8.27 2.37 16.25
N HIS A 106 8.33 2.76 15.00
CA HIS A 106 8.88 1.95 13.92
C HIS A 106 10.34 2.34 13.66
N ALA A 107 11.11 1.47 13.01
CA ALA A 107 12.45 1.81 12.57
C ALA A 107 12.42 3.09 11.72
N PHE A 108 13.46 3.92 11.86
CA PHE A 108 13.60 5.22 11.18
C PHE A 108 12.45 6.20 11.46
N ASN A 109 11.67 5.98 12.53
CA ASN A 109 10.43 6.71 12.82
C ASN A 109 9.44 6.71 11.63
N MET A 110 9.47 5.66 10.79
CA MET A 110 8.66 5.62 9.58
C MET A 110 7.19 5.36 9.90
N THR A 111 6.32 6.33 9.66
CA THR A 111 4.91 6.30 10.06
C THR A 111 3.95 6.04 8.91
N HIS A 112 4.31 6.42 7.67
CA HIS A 112 3.41 6.33 6.52
C HIS A 112 4.16 6.18 5.19
N VAL A 113 3.45 5.73 4.16
CA VAL A 113 3.94 5.65 2.78
C VAL A 113 2.80 5.89 1.80
N GLU A 114 3.06 6.62 0.73
CA GLU A 114 2.13 6.84 -0.39
C GLU A 114 2.83 6.66 -1.74
N ILE A 115 2.05 6.33 -2.77
CA ILE A 115 2.54 6.16 -4.14
C ILE A 115 2.37 7.49 -4.86
N PHE A 116 3.45 8.07 -5.36
CA PHE A 116 3.44 9.32 -6.09
C PHE A 116 2.83 9.17 -7.48
N VAL A 117 1.98 10.11 -7.87
CA VAL A 117 1.30 10.16 -9.17
C VAL A 117 1.71 11.42 -9.95
N GLY A 118 2.09 12.48 -9.27
CA GLY A 118 2.28 13.82 -9.86
C GLY A 118 0.94 14.53 -10.01
N GLY A 119 0.05 14.01 -10.87
CA GLY A 119 -1.24 14.65 -11.16
C GLY A 119 -1.09 16.09 -11.67
N ASP A 120 -2.19 16.84 -11.73
CA ASP A 120 -2.18 18.22 -12.27
C ASP A 120 -1.40 19.21 -11.39
N THR A 121 -1.31 18.93 -10.09
CA THR A 121 -0.60 19.75 -9.12
C THR A 121 0.90 19.46 -9.05
N GLY A 122 1.35 18.36 -9.65
CA GLY A 122 2.70 17.82 -9.43
C GLY A 122 2.93 17.21 -8.05
N GLU A 123 1.90 17.08 -7.20
CA GLU A 123 2.02 16.56 -5.83
C GLU A 123 1.10 15.37 -5.54
N ALA A 124 0.26 14.96 -6.48
CA ALA A 124 -0.78 13.97 -6.25
C ALA A 124 -0.20 12.59 -5.86
N THR A 125 -0.94 11.87 -5.04
CA THR A 125 -0.55 10.56 -4.48
C THR A 125 -1.72 9.61 -4.38
N ILE A 126 -1.48 8.30 -4.49
CA ILE A 126 -2.42 7.27 -4.06
C ILE A 126 -1.97 6.77 -2.70
N GLY A 127 -2.86 6.87 -1.71
CA GLY A 127 -2.56 6.53 -0.33
C GLY A 127 -3.73 5.85 0.37
N SER A 128 -3.42 5.14 1.45
CA SER A 128 -4.43 4.62 2.39
C SER A 128 -4.30 5.38 3.71
N ARG A 129 -4.99 6.52 3.82
CA ARG A 129 -4.92 7.39 5.00
C ARG A 129 -5.97 7.01 6.04
N GLU A 130 -5.55 6.94 7.30
CA GLU A 130 -6.45 6.59 8.41
C GLU A 130 -7.62 7.59 8.57
N ARG A 131 -7.44 8.87 8.23
CA ARG A 131 -8.49 9.90 8.35
C ARG A 131 -9.72 9.55 7.49
N TYR A 132 -9.48 9.20 6.24
CA TYR A 132 -10.52 8.94 5.23
C TYR A 132 -11.02 7.49 5.27
N LYS A 133 -10.27 6.60 5.94
CA LYS A 133 -10.61 5.19 6.16
C LYS A 133 -10.70 4.32 4.90
N TRP A 134 -10.07 4.72 3.81
CA TRP A 134 -9.97 3.94 2.57
C TRP A 134 -8.86 4.47 1.64
N VAL A 135 -8.53 3.68 0.63
CA VAL A 135 -7.55 4.01 -0.41
C VAL A 135 -8.17 5.03 -1.39
N MET A 136 -7.48 6.13 -1.61
CA MET A 136 -7.89 7.17 -2.56
C MET A 136 -6.68 7.84 -3.22
N GLU A 137 -6.97 8.60 -4.28
CA GLU A 137 -6.06 9.59 -4.82
C GLU A 137 -6.23 10.91 -4.07
N TYR A 138 -5.12 11.49 -3.63
CA TYR A 138 -5.06 12.75 -2.91
C TYR A 138 -4.35 13.80 -3.78
N PRO A 139 -4.80 15.07 -3.72
CA PRO A 139 -4.23 16.13 -4.56
C PRO A 139 -2.79 16.51 -4.19
N SER A 140 -2.33 16.12 -2.99
CA SER A 140 -0.97 16.37 -2.53
C SER A 140 -0.53 15.29 -1.54
N TYR A 141 0.75 14.93 -1.59
CA TYR A 141 1.44 14.15 -0.55
C TYR A 141 1.54 14.90 0.77
N LYS A 142 1.34 16.23 0.78
CA LYS A 142 1.36 17.06 1.98
C LYS A 142 0.02 16.98 2.70
N PHE A 143 0.03 16.50 3.94
CA PHE A 143 -1.15 16.53 4.81
C PHE A 143 -0.74 16.52 6.29
N VAL A 144 -1.66 16.95 7.15
CA VAL A 144 -1.46 16.89 8.60
C VAL A 144 -2.08 15.61 9.15
N SER A 145 -1.27 14.78 9.80
CA SER A 145 -1.72 13.59 10.50
C SER A 145 -2.30 13.94 11.86
N GLN A 146 -3.30 13.18 12.31
CA GLN A 146 -3.85 13.28 13.66
C GLN A 146 -3.03 12.50 14.71
N ARG A 147 -2.15 11.58 14.27
CA ARG A 147 -1.48 10.60 15.15
C ARG A 147 0.00 10.86 15.37
N TRP A 148 0.61 11.62 14.48
CA TRP A 148 2.04 11.90 14.51
C TRP A 148 2.29 13.29 13.95
N ASP A 149 3.34 13.92 14.43
CA ASP A 149 3.87 15.15 13.87
C ASP A 149 4.95 14.81 12.85
N LEU A 150 4.87 15.43 11.68
CA LEU A 150 5.81 15.20 10.59
C LEU A 150 7.21 15.65 11.03
N ILE A 151 8.20 14.78 10.84
CA ILE A 151 9.61 15.14 10.96
C ILE A 151 10.13 15.50 9.57
N GLU A 152 9.99 14.57 8.62
CA GLU A 152 10.57 14.71 7.28
C GLU A 152 9.87 13.81 6.26
N TYR A 153 9.79 14.29 5.02
CA TYR A 153 9.41 13.50 3.85
C TYR A 153 10.65 12.84 3.24
N HIS A 154 10.50 11.57 2.88
CA HIS A 154 11.56 10.78 2.25
C HIS A 154 11.10 10.38 0.85
N PHE A 155 11.72 10.94 -0.18
CA PHE A 155 11.39 10.67 -1.58
C PHE A 155 12.26 9.52 -2.10
N CYS A 156 11.63 8.44 -2.55
CA CYS A 156 12.35 7.22 -2.94
C CYS A 156 11.98 6.81 -4.37
N SER A 157 12.99 6.64 -5.24
CA SER A 157 12.77 6.10 -6.58
C SER A 157 12.34 4.64 -6.53
N LEU A 158 11.39 4.25 -7.37
CA LEU A 158 10.94 2.87 -7.54
C LEU A 158 11.90 2.04 -8.41
N ASP A 159 12.83 2.68 -9.14
CA ASP A 159 13.73 2.02 -10.11
C ASP A 159 14.43 0.78 -9.56
N PRO A 160 15.00 0.77 -8.33
CA PRO A 160 15.65 -0.42 -7.80
C PRO A 160 14.72 -1.64 -7.78
N TRP A 161 13.44 -1.45 -7.44
CA TRP A 161 12.47 -2.54 -7.50
C TRP A 161 12.17 -2.95 -8.95
N LEU A 162 12.04 -2.00 -9.87
CA LEU A 162 11.80 -2.30 -11.29
C LEU A 162 12.97 -3.07 -11.92
N GLU A 163 14.18 -2.89 -11.39
CA GLU A 163 15.39 -3.64 -11.74
C GLU A 163 15.53 -4.99 -11.01
N GLY A 164 14.55 -5.34 -10.17
CA GLY A 164 14.51 -6.60 -9.42
C GLY A 164 15.33 -6.61 -8.13
N LEU A 165 15.80 -5.45 -7.66
CA LEU A 165 16.54 -5.31 -6.41
C LEU A 165 15.57 -5.09 -5.25
N CYS A 166 15.50 -6.03 -4.30
CA CYS A 166 14.72 -5.91 -3.07
C CYS A 166 15.53 -6.38 -1.87
N VAL A 167 16.60 -5.65 -1.56
CA VAL A 167 17.51 -5.96 -0.46
C VAL A 167 17.49 -4.82 0.56
N PRO A 168 17.14 -5.09 1.84
CA PRO A 168 17.17 -4.05 2.86
C PRO A 168 18.61 -3.61 3.14
N GLN A 169 18.82 -2.31 3.33
CA GLN A 169 20.12 -1.75 3.72
C GLN A 169 20.52 -2.13 5.16
N HIS A 170 19.54 -2.39 6.03
CA HIS A 170 19.71 -2.75 7.44
C HIS A 170 19.10 -4.14 7.73
N PRO A 171 19.65 -5.23 7.18
CA PRO A 171 19.08 -6.57 7.27
C PRO A 171 18.90 -7.09 8.70
N GLU A 172 19.70 -6.61 9.65
CA GLU A 172 19.61 -6.94 11.07
C GLU A 172 18.29 -6.53 11.73
N LEU A 173 17.63 -5.49 11.22
CA LEU A 173 16.32 -5.05 11.70
C LEU A 173 15.19 -5.99 11.26
N TRP A 174 15.43 -6.79 10.23
CA TRP A 174 14.41 -7.58 9.52
C TRP A 174 14.56 -9.09 9.72
N LYS A 175 15.17 -9.50 10.83
CA LYS A 175 15.29 -10.91 11.21
C LYS A 175 13.97 -11.42 11.79
N PRO A 176 13.45 -12.57 11.32
CA PRO A 176 12.32 -13.21 11.97
C PRO A 176 12.61 -13.37 13.45
N ARG A 177 11.69 -12.94 14.32
CA ARG A 177 11.80 -13.24 15.75
C ARG A 177 11.76 -14.76 15.88
N SER A 178 12.87 -15.37 16.26
CA SER A 178 12.88 -16.77 16.66
C SER A 178 11.87 -16.91 17.80
N LYS A 179 10.88 -17.79 17.62
CA LYS A 179 10.00 -18.12 18.73
C LYS A 179 10.90 -18.63 19.85
N PRO A 180 10.83 -18.08 21.08
CA PRO A 180 11.54 -18.69 22.19
C PRO A 180 11.08 -20.15 22.22
N LYS A 181 12.04 -21.10 22.13
CA LYS A 181 11.75 -22.51 22.41
C LYS A 181 11.15 -22.51 23.80
N GLN A 182 9.83 -22.66 23.92
CA GLN A 182 9.24 -23.04 25.17
C GLN A 182 9.99 -24.30 25.57
N ALA A 183 10.78 -24.21 26.64
CA ALA A 183 11.38 -25.38 27.24
C ALA A 183 10.22 -26.34 27.49
N GLN A 184 10.17 -27.43 26.73
CA GLN A 184 9.32 -28.55 27.03
C GLN A 184 9.80 -29.06 28.38
N GLY A 185 9.23 -28.50 29.44
CA GLY A 185 9.32 -29.05 30.77
C GLY A 185 8.80 -30.46 30.66
N GLN A 186 9.69 -31.41 30.91
CA GLN A 186 9.35 -32.78 31.25
C GLN A 186 8.47 -32.73 32.49
N ALA A 187 7.16 -32.57 32.32
CA ALA A 187 6.20 -32.97 33.33
C ALA A 187 6.13 -34.49 33.27
N GLN A 188 7.09 -35.14 33.95
CA GLN A 188 6.96 -36.53 34.34
C GLN A 188 5.68 -36.66 35.17
N ALA A 189 4.85 -37.60 34.73
CA ALA A 189 3.61 -37.99 35.34
C ALA A 189 3.78 -38.32 36.83
N GLN A 190 2.93 -37.71 37.65
CA GLN A 190 2.41 -38.36 38.86
C GLN A 190 0.92 -38.05 38.98
N SER A 191 0.10 -39.03 38.59
CA SER A 191 -1.29 -39.12 39.02
C SER A 191 -1.32 -39.33 40.53
N PRO A 192 -2.30 -38.72 41.24
CA PRO A 192 -3.32 -39.59 41.80
C PRO A 192 -4.72 -38.94 41.86
N GLY A 193 -5.73 -39.78 42.07
CA GLY A 193 -6.84 -39.38 42.95
C GLY A 193 -8.15 -38.98 42.29
N ARG A 194 -8.89 -40.01 41.88
CA ARG A 194 -10.36 -40.07 41.75
C ARG A 194 -11.08 -39.42 42.95
N SER A 195 -12.01 -38.49 42.71
CA SER A 195 -13.22 -38.34 43.53
C SER A 195 -14.35 -37.66 42.75
N THR A 196 -15.45 -38.39 42.63
CA THR A 196 -16.76 -38.03 42.13
C THR A 196 -17.58 -37.21 43.14
N ALA A 197 -18.10 -36.07 42.72
CA ALA A 197 -19.34 -35.41 43.19
C ALA A 197 -19.49 -34.16 42.30
N GLY A 198 -20.56 -33.89 41.55
CA GLY A 198 -21.97 -34.01 41.90
C GLY A 198 -22.53 -32.58 41.96
N ALA A 199 -23.55 -32.29 41.15
CA ALA A 199 -24.59 -31.27 41.30
C ALA A 199 -24.83 -30.41 40.05
N GLN A 200 -25.99 -30.67 39.44
CA GLN A 200 -26.75 -29.80 38.57
C GLN A 200 -27.25 -28.56 39.34
N ALA A 201 -27.35 -27.41 38.69
CA ALA A 201 -28.39 -26.41 38.98
C ALA A 201 -28.58 -25.46 37.78
N GLN A 202 -29.80 -25.48 37.24
CA GLN A 202 -30.39 -24.49 36.35
C GLN A 202 -30.92 -23.30 37.17
N ALA A 203 -30.87 -22.08 36.59
CA ALA A 203 -31.87 -21.00 36.71
C ALA A 203 -31.32 -19.78 35.92
N GLN A 204 -31.89 -19.34 34.79
CA GLN A 204 -33.09 -18.50 34.63
C GLN A 204 -33.17 -17.28 35.56
N ALA A 205 -33.04 -16.07 34.99
CA ALA A 205 -33.93 -14.90 35.19
C ALA A 205 -33.33 -13.67 34.45
N GLN A 206 -34.04 -13.14 33.45
CA GLN A 206 -34.75 -11.83 33.47
C GLN A 206 -33.80 -10.61 33.43
N ALA A 207 -33.68 -9.92 32.30
CA ALA A 207 -34.60 -8.89 31.79
C ALA A 207 -34.74 -7.69 32.74
N GLN A 208 -34.12 -6.56 32.37
CA GLN A 208 -34.64 -5.20 32.57
C GLN A 208 -33.72 -4.17 31.88
N SER A 209 -34.23 -3.57 30.81
CA SER A 209 -33.83 -2.24 30.34
C SER A 209 -34.53 -1.18 31.19
N PRO A 210 -33.98 0.04 31.31
CA PRO A 210 -34.78 1.17 30.84
C PRO A 210 -33.98 2.35 30.22
N THR A 211 -34.74 3.12 29.42
CA THR A 211 -34.68 4.59 29.21
C THR A 211 -33.46 5.16 28.48
N GLN A 212 -33.55 5.54 27.19
CA GLN A 212 -34.15 6.78 26.65
C GLN A 212 -33.82 8.06 27.43
N ALA A 213 -32.95 8.90 26.87
CA ALA A 213 -32.92 10.35 27.10
C ALA A 213 -32.35 11.08 25.87
N SER A 214 -33.28 11.52 25.03
CA SER A 214 -33.37 12.82 24.33
C SER A 214 -32.13 13.72 24.14
N ARG A 215 -31.88 14.05 22.86
CA ARG A 215 -31.18 15.23 22.33
C ARG A 215 -31.91 16.54 22.67
N PRO A 216 -31.20 17.69 22.64
CA PRO A 216 -31.50 18.75 21.65
C PRO A 216 -30.19 19.26 21.00
N ARG A 217 -30.04 19.35 19.67
CA ARG A 217 -30.50 20.35 18.69
C ARG A 217 -30.25 21.83 19.07
N SER A 218 -29.25 22.42 18.43
CA SER A 218 -29.07 23.87 18.18
C SER A 218 -28.33 23.98 16.83
N THR A 219 -28.97 24.32 15.70
CA THR A 219 -29.28 25.66 15.13
C THR A 219 -28.04 26.53 14.91
N LYS A 220 -27.55 26.62 13.66
CA LYS A 220 -27.82 27.67 12.63
C LYS A 220 -27.03 28.97 12.86
N THR A 221 -26.16 29.32 11.90
CA THR A 221 -26.06 30.60 11.12
C THR A 221 -24.72 30.59 10.37
N ALA A 222 -24.60 30.65 9.04
CA ALA A 222 -25.04 31.62 8.03
C ALA A 222 -24.13 32.86 7.89
N GLY A 223 -23.69 33.13 6.64
CA GLY A 223 -23.04 34.37 6.16
C GLY A 223 -21.53 34.22 5.93
N SER A 224 -20.88 34.66 4.84
CA SER A 224 -21.24 35.50 3.68
C SER A 224 -20.08 35.37 2.65
N ARG A 225 -20.35 35.03 1.38
CA ARG A 225 -20.37 35.95 0.22
C ARG A 225 -19.16 36.88 0.00
N SER A 226 -18.43 36.58 -1.10
CA SER A 226 -18.02 37.47 -2.22
C SER A 226 -17.01 38.62 -1.93
N SER A 227 -16.03 38.98 -2.76
CA SER A 227 -15.83 38.91 -4.22
C SER A 227 -14.36 39.26 -4.56
N PRO A 228 -13.93 39.14 -5.84
CA PRO A 228 -12.53 39.23 -6.25
C PRO A 228 -12.09 40.66 -6.62
N THR A 229 -10.82 40.96 -6.41
CA THR A 229 -10.15 42.13 -7.00
C THR A 229 -9.21 41.70 -8.12
N ARG A 230 -9.35 42.41 -9.23
CA ARG A 230 -8.67 42.28 -10.52
C ARG A 230 -7.87 43.57 -10.72
N THR A 231 -6.58 43.48 -11.03
CA THR A 231 -5.77 44.54 -11.69
C THR A 231 -4.44 43.91 -12.15
N SER A 232 -4.24 43.76 -13.46
CA SER A 232 -3.47 44.67 -14.35
C SER A 232 -1.96 44.39 -14.28
N SER A 233 -1.39 43.65 -15.24
CA SER A 233 -0.76 44.17 -16.47
C SER A 233 0.51 44.99 -16.23
N GLY A 234 1.65 44.50 -16.74
CA GLY A 234 2.82 45.35 -16.97
C GLY A 234 4.11 44.59 -17.24
N GLY A 235 4.62 44.70 -18.47
CA GLY A 235 6.03 44.60 -18.89
C GLY A 235 6.69 43.22 -18.76
N GLY A 236 7.39 42.65 -19.75
CA GLY A 236 8.16 43.26 -20.82
C GLY A 236 9.62 42.80 -20.70
N CYS A 237 10.22 42.44 -21.85
CA CYS A 237 11.65 42.51 -22.16
C CYS A 237 12.54 41.25 -21.94
N VAL A 238 12.91 40.65 -23.09
CA VAL A 238 14.25 40.20 -23.58
C VAL A 238 15.19 39.35 -22.71
N GLY A 239 15.75 38.30 -23.31
CA GLY A 239 17.01 37.70 -22.86
C GLY A 239 17.36 36.39 -23.55
N ALA A 240 18.40 36.42 -24.37
CA ALA A 240 18.88 35.34 -25.24
C ALA A 240 19.67 34.24 -24.51
N GLY A 241 19.75 33.08 -25.17
CA GLY A 241 21.02 32.35 -25.38
C GLY A 241 21.60 31.56 -24.20
N GLY A 242 21.61 30.23 -24.33
CA GLY A 242 22.42 29.36 -23.48
C GLY A 242 22.24 27.90 -23.83
N GLY A 243 22.97 27.42 -24.84
CA GLY A 243 23.09 25.99 -25.12
C GLY A 243 23.79 25.30 -23.95
N ALA A 244 23.07 24.38 -23.29
CA ALA A 244 23.64 23.48 -22.31
C ALA A 244 23.84 22.11 -22.96
N LEU A 245 25.10 21.71 -23.05
CA LEU A 245 25.56 20.39 -23.42
C LEU A 245 24.91 19.35 -22.49
N GLY A 246 24.21 18.39 -23.09
CA GLY A 246 23.63 17.26 -22.36
C GLY A 246 24.72 16.41 -21.68
N PRO A 247 24.42 15.78 -20.54
CA PRO A 247 25.37 14.89 -19.87
C PRO A 247 25.71 13.68 -20.76
N PRO A 248 26.92 13.13 -20.66
CA PRO A 248 27.34 11.98 -21.46
C PRO A 248 26.46 10.77 -21.17
N ALA A 249 25.98 10.13 -22.24
CA ALA A 249 25.29 8.85 -22.17
C ALA A 249 26.21 7.82 -21.50
N LEU A 250 25.75 7.25 -20.38
CA LEU A 250 26.41 6.11 -19.75
C LEU A 250 26.23 4.87 -20.66
N PRO A 251 27.28 4.05 -20.83
CA PRO A 251 27.26 2.94 -21.76
C PRO A 251 26.59 1.73 -21.13
N TRP A 252 25.28 1.57 -21.31
CA TRP A 252 24.65 0.28 -21.16
C TRP A 252 23.77 -0.02 -22.38
N ASP A 253 24.18 -1.08 -23.06
CA ASP A 253 23.65 -1.61 -24.30
C ASP A 253 22.24 -2.19 -24.07
N SER A 254 21.22 -1.50 -24.58
CA SER A 254 19.82 -1.90 -24.57
C SER A 254 19.51 -3.10 -25.50
N GLY A 255 20.51 -3.63 -26.21
CA GLY A 255 20.38 -4.73 -27.16
C GLY A 255 20.35 -6.15 -26.57
N ARG A 256 20.55 -6.35 -25.26
CA ARG A 256 20.67 -7.71 -24.67
C ARG A 256 19.41 -8.34 -24.07
N TYR A 257 18.30 -7.62 -23.98
CA TYR A 257 17.05 -8.18 -23.42
C TYR A 257 15.85 -7.97 -24.33
N SER A 258 15.97 -8.45 -25.58
CA SER A 258 14.81 -8.92 -26.34
C SER A 258 14.53 -10.36 -25.93
N ILE A 259 13.49 -10.59 -25.12
CA ILE A 259 13.01 -11.94 -24.76
C ILE A 259 11.89 -12.36 -25.72
N PHE A 260 12.09 -12.13 -27.01
CA PHE A 260 11.53 -13.04 -28.00
C PHE A 260 12.56 -14.16 -28.25
N GLY A 261 12.35 -15.26 -27.54
CA GLY A 261 12.75 -16.64 -27.88
C GLY A 261 14.11 -16.87 -28.54
N ARG A 262 15.16 -17.06 -27.74
CA ARG A 262 16.23 -17.99 -28.15
C ARG A 262 15.69 -19.42 -28.04
N ARG A 263 15.39 -20.03 -29.19
CA ARG A 263 15.30 -21.48 -29.34
C ARG A 263 16.61 -22.11 -28.83
N ARG A 264 16.51 -23.15 -28.01
CA ARG A 264 17.65 -24.02 -27.68
C ARG A 264 18.14 -24.73 -28.95
N PRO A 265 19.45 -24.75 -29.25
CA PRO A 265 20.00 -25.71 -30.19
C PRO A 265 20.14 -27.07 -29.48
N GLY A 266 19.51 -28.11 -30.01
CA GLY A 266 19.75 -29.50 -29.59
C GLY A 266 18.53 -30.31 -29.16
N SER A 267 17.64 -30.64 -30.10
CA SER A 267 16.99 -31.96 -30.17
C SER A 267 16.38 -32.11 -31.56
N SER A 268 17.10 -32.76 -32.46
CA SER A 268 16.57 -33.27 -33.74
C SER A 268 15.57 -34.38 -33.44
N GLY A 269 14.30 -34.00 -33.27
CA GLY A 269 13.14 -34.89 -33.27
C GLY A 269 12.25 -34.50 -34.45
N SER A 270 12.13 -35.41 -35.40
CA SER A 270 11.45 -35.27 -36.69
C SER A 270 9.98 -34.84 -36.57
N LEU A 271 9.68 -33.59 -36.96
CA LEU A 271 8.33 -33.15 -37.35
C LEU A 271 8.11 -33.48 -38.83
N GLN A 272 8.02 -34.77 -39.13
CA GLN A 272 7.61 -35.30 -40.43
C GLN A 272 6.66 -36.48 -40.21
N GLN A 273 5.65 -36.27 -39.35
CA GLN A 273 4.59 -37.24 -39.11
C GLN A 273 3.33 -36.56 -38.54
N GLN A 274 2.89 -35.46 -39.15
CA GLN A 274 1.55 -34.91 -38.90
C GLN A 274 1.00 -34.12 -40.10
N GLN A 275 1.29 -34.61 -41.30
CA GLN A 275 0.69 -34.17 -42.57
C GLN A 275 0.47 -35.40 -43.48
N GLN A 276 -0.04 -36.48 -42.90
CA GLN A 276 -0.63 -37.62 -43.61
C GLN A 276 -1.81 -38.14 -42.78
N GLN A 277 -2.84 -37.31 -42.61
CA GLN A 277 -4.14 -37.76 -42.06
C GLN A 277 -5.32 -36.81 -42.36
N CYS A 278 -5.22 -35.95 -43.39
CA CYS A 278 -6.34 -35.09 -43.85
C CYS A 278 -6.68 -35.28 -45.34
N GLN A 279 -6.33 -36.43 -45.94
CA GLN A 279 -6.77 -36.79 -47.29
C GLN A 279 -7.29 -38.22 -47.27
N GLN A 280 -8.49 -38.42 -46.70
CA GLN A 280 -9.30 -39.64 -46.88
C GLN A 280 -10.67 -39.43 -46.20
N SER A 281 -11.51 -38.61 -46.83
CA SER A 281 -12.97 -38.69 -46.74
C SER A 281 -13.51 -37.56 -47.61
N ASP A 282 -13.94 -37.88 -48.82
CA ASP A 282 -15.05 -37.25 -49.55
C ASP A 282 -14.98 -37.69 -51.02
N GLY A 283 -15.72 -38.75 -51.34
CA GLY A 283 -15.85 -39.27 -52.70
C GLY A 283 -16.48 -40.65 -52.74
N ASP A 284 -17.79 -40.74 -52.52
CA ASP A 284 -18.70 -41.71 -53.15
C ASP A 284 -20.15 -41.37 -52.79
N GLY A 285 -20.96 -41.02 -53.79
CA GLY A 285 -22.39 -40.73 -53.68
C GLY A 285 -22.87 -39.65 -54.65
#